data_AF-A0A392RXI4-F1
#
_entry.id   AF-A0A392RXI4-F1
#
_cell.length_a   1.000
_cell.length_b   1.000
_cell.length_c   1.000
_cell.angle_alpha   90.00
_cell.angle_beta   90.00
_cell.angle_gamma   90.00
#
_symmetry.space_group_name_H-M   'P 1'
#
loop_
_entity.id
_entity.type
_entity.pdbx_description
1 polymer ?
#
loop_
_entity_poly.entity_id
_entity_poly.type
_entity_poly.pdbx_seq_one_letter_code
_entity_poly.pdbx_strand_id
1 'polypeptide(L)'
;MSTPLNVGTDRRLFVIANNVTNSMKVPVYFINITTLSEYRKDAHTSVYTIRQGKMLTPEQQADPTNYADCIHWCLPGLPDIWNE
;
A
#
# COMPACT_ATOMS: atom_id res chain seq x y z
N MET A 1 1.92 -15.75 -18.47
CA MET A 1 1.43 -14.71 -17.54
C MET A 1 2.20 -14.88 -16.24
N SER A 2 2.91 -13.86 -15.75
CA SER A 2 3.67 -13.99 -14.49
C SER A 2 2.70 -14.11 -13.33
N THR A 3 2.97 -15.01 -12.40
CA THR A 3 2.26 -15.07 -11.12
C THR A 3 2.44 -13.76 -10.36
N PRO A 4 1.37 -13.18 -9.78
CA PRO A 4 1.49 -12.02 -8.90
C PRO A 4 2.44 -12.30 -7.75
N LEU A 5 3.17 -11.27 -7.30
CA LEU A 5 4.00 -11.35 -6.11
C LEU A 5 3.09 -11.71 -4.91
N ASN A 6 3.44 -12.74 -4.14
CA ASN A 6 2.66 -13.11 -2.96
C ASN A 6 3.16 -12.33 -1.73
N VAL A 7 2.48 -11.21 -1.43
CA VAL A 7 2.72 -10.37 -0.25
C VAL A 7 1.50 -10.34 0.70
N GLY A 8 0.60 -11.32 0.59
CA GLY A 8 -0.56 -11.45 1.47
C GLY A 8 -1.79 -10.63 1.07
N THR A 9 -1.79 -9.97 -0.09
CA THR A 9 -2.98 -9.27 -0.62
C THR A 9 -4.14 -10.25 -0.84
N ASP A 10 -5.31 -9.98 -0.25
CA ASP A 10 -6.52 -10.77 -0.53
C ASP A 10 -7.13 -10.40 -1.89
N ARG A 11 -6.72 -11.13 -2.94
CA ARG A 11 -7.21 -10.92 -4.30
C ARG A 11 -8.69 -11.22 -4.50
N ARG A 12 -9.36 -11.90 -3.55
CA ARG A 12 -10.81 -12.14 -3.63
C ARG A 12 -11.57 -10.81 -3.51
N LEU A 13 -11.13 -9.95 -2.59
CA LEU A 13 -11.73 -8.62 -2.41
C LEU A 13 -11.48 -7.70 -3.60
N PHE A 14 -10.29 -7.79 -4.20
CA PHE A 14 -9.97 -7.07 -5.44
C PHE A 14 -10.94 -7.42 -6.57
N VAL A 15 -11.17 -8.73 -6.81
CA VAL A 15 -12.08 -9.20 -7.86
C VAL A 15 -13.52 -8.73 -7.58
N ILE A 16 -13.97 -8.81 -6.33
CA ILE A 16 -15.31 -8.31 -5.94
C ILE A 16 -15.41 -6.80 -6.24
N ALA A 17 -14.44 -6.00 -5.81
CA ALA A 17 -14.46 -4.56 -6.01
C ALA A 17 -14.48 -4.20 -7.51
N ASN A 18 -13.59 -4.80 -8.31
CA ASN A 18 -13.55 -4.61 -9.76
C ASN A 18 -14.86 -5.01 -10.44
N ASN A 19 -15.46 -6.14 -10.05
CA ASN A 19 -16.71 -6.61 -10.65
C ASN A 19 -17.89 -5.69 -10.30
N VAL A 20 -17.99 -5.27 -9.03
CA VAL A 20 -19.05 -4.36 -8.58
C VAL A 20 -18.93 -3.04 -9.33
N THR A 21 -17.75 -2.41 -9.37
CA THR A 21 -17.58 -1.11 -10.05
C THR A 21 -17.89 -1.17 -11.55
N ASN A 22 -17.55 -2.27 -12.22
CA ASN A 22 -17.89 -2.49 -13.63
C ASN A 22 -19.40 -2.72 -13.87
N SER A 23 -20.16 -3.10 -12.85
CA SER A 23 -21.59 -3.39 -12.94
C SER A 23 -22.51 -2.22 -12.55
N MET A 24 -21.93 -1.11 -12.09
CA MET A 24 -22.70 0.04 -11.61
C MET A 24 -23.37 0.80 -12.76
N LYS A 25 -24.59 1.31 -12.50
CA LYS A 25 -25.31 2.18 -13.45
C LYS A 25 -24.61 3.53 -13.65
N VAL A 26 -24.02 4.05 -12.58
CA VAL A 26 -23.17 5.24 -12.61
C VAL A 26 -21.75 4.78 -12.94
N PRO A 27 -21.11 5.29 -14.00
CA PRO A 27 -19.76 4.88 -14.36
C PRO A 27 -18.76 5.15 -13.24
N VAL A 28 -17.94 4.14 -12.91
CA VAL A 28 -16.82 4.25 -11.97
C VAL A 28 -15.55 3.81 -12.67
N TYR A 29 -14.52 4.64 -12.63
CA TYR A 29 -13.20 4.24 -13.09
C TYR A 29 -12.45 3.54 -11.97
N PHE A 30 -12.21 2.24 -12.11
CA PHE A 30 -11.48 1.46 -11.12
C PHE A 30 -9.97 1.61 -11.34
N ILE A 31 -9.30 2.35 -10.46
CA ILE A 31 -7.85 2.55 -10.55
C ILE A 31 -7.15 1.28 -10.02
N ASN A 32 -6.70 0.42 -10.94
CA ASN A 32 -6.01 -0.83 -10.60
C ASN A 32 -4.53 -0.57 -10.24
N ILE A 33 -4.31 -0.17 -8.99
CA ILE A 33 -2.98 0.12 -8.44
C ILE A 33 -2.33 -1.08 -7.72
N THR A 34 -3.03 -2.23 -7.58
CA THR A 34 -2.60 -3.26 -6.63
C THR A 34 -1.26 -3.91 -7.04
N THR A 35 -1.17 -4.48 -8.23
CA THR A 35 0.04 -5.22 -8.64
C THR A 35 1.25 -4.31 -8.81
N LEU A 36 1.07 -3.07 -9.31
CA LEU A 36 2.18 -2.12 -9.40
C LEU A 36 2.70 -1.73 -8.00
N SER A 37 1.78 -1.58 -7.04
CA SER A 37 2.12 -1.22 -5.65
C SER A 37 2.84 -2.35 -4.91
N GLU A 38 2.50 -3.62 -5.20
CA GLU A 38 3.18 -4.79 -4.61
C GLU A 38 4.68 -4.85 -4.96
N TYR A 39 5.10 -4.28 -6.10
CA TYR A 39 6.52 -4.20 -6.44
C TYR A 39 7.29 -3.15 -5.61
N ARG A 40 6.59 -2.22 -4.96
CA ARG A 40 7.17 -1.04 -4.29
C ARG A 40 7.43 -1.25 -2.81
N LYS A 41 8.01 -2.39 -2.45
CA LYS A 41 8.45 -2.71 -1.07
C LYS A 41 9.40 -1.65 -0.46
N ASP A 42 10.03 -0.84 -1.31
CA ASP A 42 10.95 0.25 -0.97
C ASP A 42 10.26 1.56 -0.55
N ALA A 43 8.97 1.74 -0.88
CA ALA A 43 8.29 3.03 -0.75
C ALA A 43 7.57 3.23 0.60
N HIS A 44 7.59 2.23 1.49
CA HIS A 44 6.96 2.32 2.80
C HIS A 44 7.69 3.28 3.73
N THR A 45 6.97 3.81 4.73
CA THR A 45 7.56 4.69 5.76
C THR A 45 8.54 3.95 6.68
N SER A 46 8.37 2.63 6.86
CA SER A 46 9.20 1.81 7.76
C SER A 46 9.22 2.45 9.16
N VAL A 47 10.40 2.73 9.71
CA VAL A 47 10.58 3.36 11.03
C VAL A 47 10.60 4.89 10.97
N TYR A 48 10.49 5.49 9.79
CA TYR A 48 10.48 6.94 9.59
C TYR A 48 9.05 7.48 9.64
N THR A 49 8.34 7.14 10.72
CA THR A 49 6.93 7.45 10.92
C THR A 49 6.65 7.87 12.37
N ILE A 50 5.38 8.18 12.66
CA ILE A 50 4.89 8.50 13.98
C ILE A 50 4.20 7.30 14.63
N ARG A 51 4.29 7.20 15.96
CA ARG A 51 3.48 6.31 16.78
C ARG A 51 2.83 7.12 17.89
N GLN A 52 1.50 7.04 18.00
CA GLN A 52 0.72 7.82 18.97
C GLN A 52 1.02 9.34 18.91
N GLY A 53 1.18 9.87 17.70
CA GLY A 53 1.37 11.31 17.46
C GLY A 53 2.81 11.84 17.66
N LYS A 54 3.80 10.97 17.90
CA LYS A 54 5.21 11.35 18.07
C LYS A 54 6.13 10.56 17.16
N MET A 55 7.23 11.17 16.73
CA MET A 55 8.29 10.47 16.01
C MET A 55 8.87 9.34 16.86
N LEU A 56 9.21 8.22 16.21
CA LEU A 56 9.93 7.14 16.85
C LEU A 56 11.30 7.59 17.34
N THR A 57 11.70 7.18 18.54
CA THR A 57 13.04 7.46 19.08
C THR A 57 14.11 6.66 18.34
N PRO A 58 15.41 7.03 18.42
CA PRO A 58 16.48 6.26 17.79
C PRO A 58 16.48 4.78 18.19
N GLU A 59 16.15 4.48 19.45
CA GLU A 59 16.07 3.10 19.96
C GLU A 59 14.91 2.33 19.34
N GLN A 60 13.77 2.99 19.13
CA GLN A 60 12.62 2.39 18.46
C GLN A 60 12.89 2.18 16.96
N GLN A 61 13.55 3.14 16.31
CA GLN A 61 13.93 3.01 14.90
C GLN A 61 14.96 1.90 14.67
N ALA A 62 15.81 1.61 15.67
CA ALA A 62 16.76 0.50 15.63
C ALA A 62 16.08 -0.89 15.71
N ASP A 63 14.79 -0.97 16.02
CA ASP A 63 14.00 -2.21 16.08
C ASP A 63 12.84 -2.23 15.08
N PRO A 64 13.12 -2.35 13.77
CA PRO A 64 12.10 -2.35 12.73
C PRO A 64 11.11 -3.52 12.87
N THR A 65 11.50 -4.64 13.49
CA THR A 65 10.61 -5.80 13.68
C THR A 65 9.36 -5.43 14.48
N ASN A 66 9.51 -4.53 15.47
CA ASN A 66 8.41 -4.10 16.34
C ASN A 66 7.83 -2.72 15.98
N TYR A 67 8.55 -1.92 15.20
CA TYR A 67 8.21 -0.52 14.97
C TYR A 67 8.07 -0.10 13.51
N ALA A 68 8.45 -0.93 12.53
CA ALA A 68 8.29 -0.58 11.13
C ALA A 68 6.82 -0.61 10.72
N ASP A 69 6.40 0.44 10.03
CA ASP A 69 5.14 0.52 9.32
C ASP A 69 5.35 0.09 7.86
N CYS A 70 4.83 -1.09 7.53
CA CYS A 70 4.86 -1.67 6.19
C CYS A 70 3.52 -1.52 5.46
N ILE A 71 2.70 -0.55 5.86
CA ILE A 71 1.36 -0.29 5.29
C ILE A 71 1.33 1.09 4.63
N HIS A 72 1.84 2.12 5.32
CA HIS A 72 1.84 3.49 4.83
C HIS A 72 3.06 3.79 3.94
N TRP A 73 2.97 4.88 3.19
CA TRP A 73 3.94 5.28 2.15
C TRP A 73 4.60 6.61 2.48
N CYS A 74 5.87 6.75 2.14
CA CYS A 74 6.54 8.05 2.12
C CYS A 74 5.93 8.98 1.06
N LEU A 75 6.05 10.29 1.29
CA LEU A 75 5.76 11.34 0.31
C LEU A 75 6.98 12.27 0.17
N PRO A 76 7.44 12.59 -1.06
CA PRO A 76 6.97 12.04 -2.33
C PRO A 76 7.22 10.52 -2.43
N GLY A 77 6.40 9.80 -3.20
CA GLY A 77 6.45 8.34 -3.25
C GLY A 77 5.38 7.67 -4.11
N LEU A 78 5.10 6.40 -3.80
CA LEU A 78 4.14 5.59 -4.55
C LEU A 78 2.75 6.24 -4.72
N PRO A 79 2.18 6.93 -3.71
CA PRO A 79 0.89 7.59 -3.89
C PRO A 79 0.89 8.68 -4.96
N ASP A 80 2.04 9.24 -5.34
CA ASP A 80 2.11 10.21 -6.43
C ASP A 80 1.73 9.53 -7.75
N ILE A 81 2.22 8.31 -8.00
CA ILE A 81 1.87 7.49 -9.18
C ILE A 81 0.39 7.09 -9.21
N TRP A 82 -0.27 7.03 -8.05
CA TRP A 82 -1.71 6.78 -8.01
C TRP A 82 -2.53 8.00 -8.45
N ASN A 83 -1.94 9.20 -8.35
CA ASN A 83 -2.57 10.48 -8.63
C ASN A 83 -2.22 11.06 -10.02
N GLU A 84 -1.30 10.43 -10.76
CA GLU A 84 -0.96 10.78 -12.15
C GLU A 84 -2.01 10.26 -13.15
#